data_AF-A0A7W9MV96-F1
#
_entry.id   AF-A0A7W9MV96-F1
#
_cell.length_a   1.000
_cell.length_b   1.000
_cell.length_c   1.000
_cell.angle_alpha   90.00
_cell.angle_beta   90.00
_cell.angle_gamma   90.00
#
_symmetry.space_group_name_H-M   'P 1'
#
loop_
_entity.id
_entity.type
_entity.pdbx_description
1 polymer ?
#
loop_
_entity_poly.entity_id
_entity_poly.type
_entity_poly.pdbx_seq_one_letter_code
_entity_poly.pdbx_strand_id
1 'polypeptide(L)'
;MTVLERWHVGPWTTSGTAVGAPLDPGRRRTPDELNFDVVGLARILGRRLDGRAELQVRLWQNELRPTHTRLVGVHTLADPANAELLRQTALEAFDWLSPLAPDGYEFVLTDAVRLQPKLDLTAEVVAVDAVIHLAADRGDTYPADRLAASHVRQSPTGDWYAGNAVCNWSGPYPSAEEAVAAVRAARVELADQLHEGGHDDLANTQPRWNPVPVEQTATV
;
A
#
# COMPACT_ATOMS: atom_id res chain seq x y z
N MET A 1 -7.95 -8.77 -10.63
CA MET A 1 -8.50 -7.53 -10.04
C MET A 1 -7.65 -7.19 -8.83
N THR A 2 -6.65 -6.34 -9.00
CA THR A 2 -5.79 -5.86 -7.91
C THR A 2 -6.43 -4.65 -7.24
N VAL A 3 -5.87 -4.34 -6.07
CA VAL A 3 -5.83 -3.02 -5.44
C VAL A 3 -6.79 -2.79 -4.26
N LEU A 4 -6.41 -3.39 -3.13
CA LEU A 4 -6.39 -2.69 -1.84
C LEU A 4 -4.95 -2.60 -1.31
N GLU A 5 -4.00 -2.26 -2.19
CA GLU A 5 -2.64 -1.80 -1.84
C GLU A 5 -2.61 -0.27 -1.58
N ARG A 6 -3.74 0.29 -1.16
CA ARG A 6 -3.99 1.74 -1.12
C ARG A 6 -4.10 2.22 0.32
N TRP A 7 -3.22 3.12 0.70
CA TRP A 7 -3.25 3.77 2.00
C TRP A 7 -4.02 5.08 1.87
N HIS A 8 -5.35 5.02 2.08
CA HIS A 8 -6.20 6.20 2.12
C HIS A 8 -6.91 6.31 3.47
N VAL A 9 -6.87 7.50 4.06
CA VAL A 9 -7.57 7.82 5.30
C VAL A 9 -8.97 8.34 4.95
N GLY A 10 -9.84 7.52 4.35
CA GLY A 10 -11.21 7.96 4.10
C GLY A 10 -12.11 6.98 3.31
N PRO A 11 -13.38 6.79 3.72
CA PRO A 11 -14.24 5.73 3.18
C PRO A 11 -15.05 6.06 1.91
N TRP A 12 -14.80 7.19 1.22
CA TRP A 12 -15.76 7.73 0.23
C TRP A 12 -15.28 7.83 -1.23
N THR A 13 -13.99 7.64 -1.55
CA THR A 13 -13.46 7.56 -2.95
C THR A 13 -12.19 6.73 -3.03
N THR A 14 -11.85 6.23 -4.23
CA THR A 14 -10.68 5.38 -4.47
C THR A 14 -9.45 6.11 -5.00
N SER A 15 -9.60 7.34 -5.51
CA SER A 15 -8.54 8.11 -6.20
C SER A 15 -8.71 9.62 -6.02
N GLY A 16 -7.60 10.35 -6.07
CA GLY A 16 -7.57 11.81 -6.23
C GLY A 16 -7.49 12.26 -7.68
N THR A 17 -7.49 13.58 -7.89
CA THR A 17 -7.29 14.17 -9.21
C THR A 17 -5.82 14.54 -9.35
N ALA A 18 -5.15 13.95 -10.34
CA ALA A 18 -3.78 14.32 -10.67
C ALA A 18 -3.69 15.80 -11.11
N VAL A 19 -2.55 16.43 -10.89
CA VAL A 19 -2.32 17.81 -11.32
C VAL A 19 -2.51 17.92 -12.83
N GLY A 20 -3.36 18.86 -13.27
CA GLY A 20 -3.67 19.08 -14.69
C GLY A 20 -4.76 18.17 -15.27
N ALA A 21 -5.24 17.17 -14.53
CA ALA A 21 -6.38 16.36 -14.93
C ALA A 21 -7.71 17.10 -14.67
N PRO A 22 -8.76 16.84 -15.46
CA PRO A 22 -10.10 17.39 -15.19
C PRO A 22 -10.65 16.85 -13.87
N LEU A 23 -11.39 17.70 -13.15
CA LEU A 23 -12.07 17.32 -11.92
C LEU A 23 -13.24 16.37 -12.24
N ASP A 24 -13.42 15.35 -11.40
CA ASP A 24 -14.54 14.40 -11.47
C ASP A 24 -15.27 14.33 -10.10
N PRO A 25 -16.10 15.34 -9.78
CA PRO A 25 -16.77 15.43 -8.49
C PRO A 25 -17.68 14.21 -8.23
N GLY A 26 -17.67 13.73 -6.99
CA GLY A 26 -18.38 12.53 -6.55
C GLY A 26 -17.65 11.22 -6.86
N ARG A 27 -16.56 11.26 -7.64
CA ARG A 27 -15.76 10.08 -8.00
C ARG A 27 -14.30 10.18 -7.55
N ARG A 28 -13.70 11.37 -7.63
CA ARG A 28 -12.31 11.63 -7.27
C ARG A 28 -12.18 12.82 -6.33
N ARG A 29 -11.20 12.77 -5.42
CA ARG A 29 -10.79 13.92 -4.61
C ARG A 29 -10.21 15.03 -5.48
N THR A 30 -10.33 16.28 -5.06
CA THR A 30 -9.54 17.37 -5.63
C THR A 30 -8.05 17.17 -5.32
N PRO A 31 -7.14 17.87 -6.01
CA PRO A 31 -5.72 17.82 -5.68
C PRO A 31 -5.43 18.23 -4.22
N ASP A 32 -6.14 19.23 -3.68
CA ASP A 32 -5.95 19.70 -2.31
C ASP A 32 -6.40 18.65 -1.28
N GLU A 33 -7.54 18.01 -1.53
CA GLU A 33 -8.03 16.90 -0.70
C GLU A 33 -7.02 15.73 -0.69
N LEU A 34 -6.42 15.39 -1.84
CA LEU A 34 -5.36 14.38 -1.92
C LEU A 34 -4.10 14.80 -1.15
N ASN A 35 -3.62 16.02 -1.35
CA ASN A 35 -2.43 16.52 -0.65
C ASN A 35 -2.62 16.51 0.87
N PHE A 36 -3.81 16.86 1.35
CA PHE A 36 -4.14 16.79 2.77
C PHE A 36 -4.10 15.35 3.32
N ASP A 37 -4.61 14.37 2.56
CA ASP A 37 -4.53 12.95 2.94
C ASP A 37 -3.07 12.48 3.07
N VAL A 38 -2.18 12.90 2.17
CA VAL A 38 -0.74 12.55 2.23
C VAL A 38 -0.12 13.07 3.53
N VAL A 39 -0.41 14.32 3.91
CA VAL A 39 0.04 14.90 5.18
C VAL A 39 -0.53 14.13 6.38
N GLY A 40 -1.81 13.75 6.31
CA GLY A 40 -2.47 12.93 7.33
C GLY A 40 -1.85 11.55 7.50
N LEU A 41 -1.54 10.87 6.39
CA LEU A 41 -0.91 9.55 6.37
C LEU A 41 0.47 9.58 7.03
N ALA A 42 1.32 10.56 6.67
CA ALA A 42 2.64 10.70 7.29
C ALA A 42 2.56 10.87 8.80
N ARG A 43 1.57 11.62 9.30
CA ARG A 43 1.34 11.80 10.75
C ARG A 43 0.90 10.50 11.42
N ILE A 44 -0.04 9.75 10.81
CA ILE A 44 -0.49 8.44 11.32
C ILE A 44 0.69 7.46 11.42
N LEU A 45 1.60 7.51 10.44
CA LEU A 45 2.81 6.70 10.41
C LEU A 45 3.95 7.24 11.29
N GLY A 46 3.71 8.32 12.05
CA GLY A 46 4.62 8.77 13.12
C GLY A 46 5.40 10.06 12.84
N ARG A 47 5.20 10.72 11.69
CA ARG A 47 5.82 12.03 11.42
C ARG A 47 5.31 13.06 12.42
N ARG A 48 6.22 13.59 13.24
CA ARG A 48 5.92 14.68 14.18
C ARG A 48 5.99 16.03 13.47
N LEU A 49 5.04 16.92 13.78
CA LEU A 49 5.00 18.29 13.28
C LEU A 49 5.28 19.27 14.42
N ASP A 50 5.85 20.43 14.09
CA ASP A 50 6.00 21.53 15.03
C ASP A 50 4.68 22.30 15.24
N GLY A 51 4.66 23.22 16.21
CA GLY A 51 3.45 23.96 16.57
C GLY A 51 2.89 24.82 15.42
N ARG A 52 3.74 25.35 14.54
CA ARG A 52 3.31 26.17 13.41
C ARG A 52 2.67 25.30 12.34
N ALA A 53 3.31 24.18 11.99
CA ALA A 53 2.79 23.21 11.03
C ALA A 53 1.47 22.60 11.51
N GLU A 54 1.33 22.30 12.81
CA GLU A 54 0.08 21.81 13.39
C GLU A 54 -1.07 22.82 13.26
N LEU A 55 -0.80 24.11 13.50
CA LEU A 55 -1.80 25.17 13.29
C LEU A 55 -2.19 25.30 11.82
N GLN A 56 -1.21 25.21 10.91
CA GLN A 56 -1.46 25.26 9.48
C GLN A 56 -2.32 24.08 9.01
N VAL A 57 -2.04 22.86 9.49
CA VAL A 57 -2.86 21.68 9.21
C VAL A 57 -4.29 21.85 9.70
N ARG A 58 -4.51 22.45 10.87
CA ARG A 58 -5.85 22.75 11.37
C ARG A 58 -6.59 23.79 10.52
N LEU A 59 -5.88 24.78 9.98
CA LEU A 59 -6.46 25.75 9.06
C LEU A 59 -6.93 25.06 7.77
N TRP A 60 -6.06 24.28 7.12
CA TRP A 60 -6.44 23.49 5.94
C TRP A 60 -7.58 22.54 6.25
N GLN A 61 -7.53 21.88 7.42
CA GLN A 61 -8.61 21.01 7.85
C GLN A 61 -9.93 21.75 7.97
N ASN A 62 -9.95 22.99 8.46
CA ASN A 62 -11.18 23.79 8.56
C ASN A 62 -11.70 24.23 7.19
N GLU A 63 -10.82 24.61 6.27
CA GLU A 63 -11.19 25.01 4.91
C GLU A 63 -11.65 23.82 4.06
N LEU A 64 -11.01 22.65 4.23
CA LEU A 64 -11.31 21.42 3.51
C LEU A 64 -12.34 20.54 4.25
N ARG A 65 -12.73 20.86 5.50
CA ARG A 65 -13.60 19.96 6.28
C ARG A 65 -14.97 19.84 5.63
N PRO A 66 -15.47 18.60 5.43
CA PRO A 66 -16.88 18.38 5.25
C PRO A 66 -17.54 18.49 6.63
N THR A 67 -18.26 19.57 6.90
CA THR A 67 -19.13 19.67 8.09
C THR A 67 -20.43 18.84 7.95
N HIS A 68 -20.62 18.14 6.82
CA HIS A 68 -21.72 17.20 6.59
C HIS A 68 -21.36 16.19 5.49
N THR A 69 -22.04 15.04 5.46
CA THR A 69 -22.00 14.02 4.38
C THR A 69 -22.11 14.66 2.99
N ARG A 70 -20.98 14.92 2.33
CA ARG A 70 -20.92 15.58 1.00
C ARG A 70 -20.17 14.73 0.00
N LEU A 71 -20.44 15.03 -1.28
CA LEU A 71 -19.76 14.47 -2.43
C LEU A 71 -18.29 14.90 -2.41
N VAL A 72 -17.38 13.93 -2.55
CA VAL A 72 -15.94 14.16 -2.67
C VAL A 72 -15.61 14.96 -3.94
N GLY A 73 -14.50 15.70 -3.99
CA GLY A 73 -14.07 16.37 -5.23
C GLY A 73 -14.73 17.73 -5.46
N VAL A 74 -15.32 18.31 -4.42
CA VAL A 74 -16.07 19.57 -4.50
C VAL A 74 -15.32 20.73 -3.84
N HIS A 75 -14.36 20.44 -2.96
CA HIS A 75 -13.67 21.45 -2.17
C HIS A 75 -12.19 21.58 -2.56
N THR A 76 -11.77 22.81 -2.81
CA THR A 76 -10.38 23.24 -2.93
C THR A 76 -10.15 24.38 -1.94
N LEU A 77 -8.90 24.62 -1.57
CA LEU A 77 -8.55 25.78 -0.76
C LEU A 77 -8.89 27.06 -1.53
N ALA A 78 -9.47 28.03 -0.84
CA ALA A 78 -9.91 29.28 -1.48
C ALA A 78 -8.71 30.17 -1.83
N ASP A 79 -7.66 30.12 -1.02
CA ASP A 79 -6.43 30.86 -1.23
C ASP A 79 -5.41 30.02 -2.04
N PRO A 80 -5.01 30.46 -3.24
CA PRO A 80 -3.97 29.79 -4.03
C PRO A 80 -2.64 29.62 -3.30
N ALA A 81 -2.28 30.54 -2.40
CA ALA A 81 -1.07 30.43 -1.60
C ALA A 81 -1.15 29.27 -0.59
N ASN A 82 -2.33 29.06 0.02
CA ASN A 82 -2.57 27.91 0.90
C ASN A 82 -2.56 26.59 0.11
N ALA A 83 -3.12 26.56 -1.10
CA ALA A 83 -3.09 25.40 -1.98
C ALA A 83 -1.65 25.01 -2.35
N GLU A 84 -0.83 25.98 -2.72
CA GLU A 84 0.58 25.75 -3.04
C GLU A 84 1.38 25.30 -1.81
N LEU A 85 1.16 25.91 -0.64
CA LEU A 85 1.81 25.49 0.61
C LEU A 85 1.42 24.07 1.01
N LEU A 86 0.14 23.70 0.85
CA LEU A 86 -0.36 22.36 1.12
C LEU A 86 0.31 21.35 0.18
N ARG A 87 0.41 21.67 -1.11
CA ARG A 87 1.10 20.83 -2.10
C ARG A 87 2.57 20.61 -1.73
N GLN A 88 3.30 21.67 -1.35
CA GLN A 88 4.69 21.55 -0.90
C GLN A 88 4.82 20.69 0.35
N THR A 89 3.94 20.90 1.33
CA THR A 89 3.94 20.14 2.58
C THR A 89 3.60 18.66 2.35
N ALA A 90 2.74 18.37 1.39
CA ALA A 90 2.43 17.00 0.97
C ALA A 90 3.63 16.33 0.28
N LEU A 91 4.39 17.05 -0.55
CA LEU A 91 5.64 16.54 -1.13
C LEU A 91 6.68 16.24 -0.04
N GLU A 92 6.88 17.14 0.92
CA GLU A 92 7.78 16.88 2.05
C GLU A 92 7.32 15.69 2.91
N ALA A 93 6.01 15.53 3.09
CA ALA A 93 5.45 14.39 3.79
C ALA A 93 5.69 13.09 3.02
N PHE A 94 5.55 13.12 1.69
CA PHE A 94 5.83 11.98 0.82
C PHE A 94 7.32 11.63 0.79
N ASP A 95 8.21 12.63 0.71
CA ASP A 95 9.66 12.43 0.78
C ASP A 95 10.09 11.80 2.11
N TRP A 96 9.40 12.13 3.20
CA TRP A 96 9.58 11.47 4.49
C TRP A 96 9.06 10.02 4.52
N LEU A 97 7.93 9.75 3.85
CA LEU A 97 7.33 8.40 3.76
C LEU A 97 8.11 7.46 2.86
N SER A 98 8.60 7.94 1.73
CA SER A 98 9.25 7.16 0.68
C SER A 98 10.36 6.21 1.19
N PRO A 99 11.28 6.64 2.08
CA PRO A 99 12.33 5.74 2.58
C PRO A 99 11.84 4.72 3.63
N LEU A 100 10.60 4.83 4.10
CA LEU A 100 10.01 3.90 5.09
C LEU A 100 9.34 2.69 4.43
N ALA A 101 9.37 2.58 3.10
CA ALA A 101 8.83 1.43 2.40
C ALA A 101 9.57 0.14 2.84
N PRO A 102 8.85 -0.98 3.07
CA PRO A 102 9.48 -2.27 3.32
C PRO A 102 10.40 -2.69 2.17
N ASP A 103 11.42 -3.49 2.48
CA ASP A 103 12.34 -4.02 1.47
C ASP A 103 11.60 -4.76 0.35
N GLY A 104 12.01 -4.50 -0.90
CA GLY A 104 11.34 -5.01 -2.10
C GLY A 104 10.10 -4.21 -2.54
N TYR A 105 9.68 -3.19 -1.78
CA TYR A 105 8.55 -2.32 -2.13
C TYR A 105 8.98 -0.84 -2.20
N GLU A 106 8.11 -0.02 -2.78
CA GLU A 106 8.24 1.43 -2.84
C GLU A 106 6.89 2.12 -2.65
N PHE A 107 6.93 3.31 -2.07
CA PHE A 107 5.79 4.21 -2.13
C PHE A 107 5.83 5.03 -3.43
N VAL A 108 4.69 5.13 -4.10
CA VAL A 108 4.54 5.98 -5.31
C VAL A 108 3.35 6.91 -5.12
N LEU A 109 3.55 8.18 -5.46
CA LEU A 109 2.50 9.19 -5.50
C LEU A 109 2.00 9.36 -6.93
N THR A 110 0.74 8.99 -7.16
CA THR A 110 0.03 9.14 -8.44
C THR A 110 -1.25 9.96 -8.23
N ASP A 111 -2.42 9.37 -8.49
CA ASP A 111 -3.70 9.85 -7.96
C ASP A 111 -3.94 9.39 -6.51
N ALA A 112 -3.01 8.60 -5.97
CA ALA A 112 -3.00 8.04 -4.64
C ALA A 112 -1.56 7.80 -4.17
N VAL A 113 -1.37 7.61 -2.86
CA VAL A 113 -0.16 6.97 -2.33
C VAL A 113 -0.36 5.46 -2.38
N ARG A 114 0.45 4.79 -3.18
CA ARG A 114 0.45 3.33 -3.34
C ARG A 114 1.72 2.76 -2.75
N LEU A 115 1.60 1.65 -2.03
CA LEU A 115 2.73 0.77 -1.78
C LEU A 115 2.71 -0.29 -2.88
N GLN A 116 3.77 -0.38 -3.68
CA GLN A 116 3.84 -1.33 -4.79
C GLN A 116 5.17 -2.09 -4.75
N PRO A 117 5.22 -3.33 -5.27
CA PRO A 117 6.47 -4.05 -5.38
C PRO A 117 7.42 -3.37 -6.38
N LYS A 118 8.72 -3.31 -6.05
CA LYS A 118 9.76 -2.92 -6.99
C LYS A 118 9.94 -4.04 -8.02
N LEU A 119 9.95 -3.68 -9.30
CA LEU A 119 10.09 -4.64 -10.41
C LEU A 119 11.56 -4.91 -10.79
N ASP A 120 12.52 -4.34 -10.05
CA ASP A 120 13.94 -4.59 -10.26
C ASP A 120 14.34 -5.96 -9.69
N LEU A 121 14.45 -6.95 -10.58
CA LEU A 121 14.88 -8.30 -10.24
C LEU A 121 16.35 -8.40 -9.81
N THR A 122 17.14 -7.33 -9.92
CA THR A 122 18.54 -7.27 -9.47
C THR A 122 18.70 -6.76 -8.03
N ALA A 123 17.62 -6.26 -7.42
CA ALA A 123 17.62 -5.77 -6.05
C ALA A 123 18.02 -6.85 -5.03
N GLU A 124 18.65 -6.46 -3.92
CA GLU A 124 19.06 -7.41 -2.86
C GLU A 124 17.86 -8.20 -2.30
N VAL A 125 16.70 -7.54 -2.18
CA VAL A 125 15.42 -8.13 -1.79
C VAL A 125 14.41 -7.94 -2.90
N VAL A 126 13.77 -9.03 -3.32
CA VAL A 126 12.72 -9.05 -4.33
C VAL A 126 11.39 -9.39 -3.66
N ALA A 127 10.38 -8.54 -3.84
CA ALA A 127 9.04 -8.85 -3.34
C ALA A 127 8.44 -10.02 -4.12
N VAL A 128 7.84 -11.00 -3.44
CA VAL A 128 7.12 -12.10 -4.14
C VAL A 128 5.99 -11.55 -5.02
N ASP A 129 5.33 -10.46 -4.60
CA ASP A 129 4.36 -9.75 -5.43
C ASP A 129 4.95 -9.24 -6.75
N ALA A 130 6.23 -8.83 -6.78
CA ALA A 130 6.91 -8.42 -8.02
C ALA A 130 7.01 -9.60 -9.00
N VAL A 131 7.37 -10.77 -8.48
CA VAL A 131 7.52 -12.01 -9.27
C VAL A 131 6.19 -12.44 -9.85
N ILE A 132 5.13 -12.47 -9.03
CA ILE A 132 3.78 -12.81 -9.46
C ILE A 132 3.28 -11.79 -10.51
N HIS A 133 3.53 -10.50 -10.29
CA HIS A 133 3.13 -9.46 -11.24
C HIS A 133 3.82 -9.62 -12.59
N LEU A 134 5.14 -9.85 -12.60
CA LEU A 134 5.92 -10.03 -13.82
C LEU A 134 5.56 -11.32 -14.57
N ALA A 135 5.22 -12.40 -13.88
CA ALA A 135 4.70 -13.62 -14.49
C ALA A 135 3.32 -13.38 -15.14
N ALA A 136 2.41 -12.71 -14.42
CA ALA A 136 1.09 -12.36 -14.92
C ALA A 136 1.16 -11.46 -16.17
N ASP A 137 2.09 -10.50 -16.19
CA ASP A 137 2.33 -9.64 -17.37
C ASP A 137 2.84 -10.43 -18.59
N ARG A 138 3.47 -11.59 -18.37
CA ARG A 138 3.88 -12.53 -19.43
C ARG A 138 2.74 -13.46 -19.88
N GLY A 139 1.61 -13.43 -19.17
CA GLY A 139 0.43 -14.23 -19.48
C GLY A 139 0.28 -15.50 -18.63
N ASP A 140 1.17 -15.71 -17.66
CA ASP A 140 1.16 -16.89 -16.79
C ASP A 140 0.58 -16.58 -15.42
N THR A 141 -0.27 -17.48 -14.92
CA THR A 141 -0.82 -17.41 -13.57
C THR A 141 -0.67 -18.77 -12.91
N TYR A 142 -0.09 -18.79 -11.72
CA TYR A 142 0.24 -20.04 -11.05
C TYR A 142 -0.67 -20.29 -9.85
N PRO A 143 -1.05 -21.55 -9.58
CA PRO A 143 -1.85 -21.88 -8.41
C PRO A 143 -1.22 -21.40 -7.09
N ALA A 144 0.11 -21.48 -6.98
CA ALA A 144 0.86 -21.10 -5.79
C ALA A 144 0.82 -19.59 -5.47
N ASP A 145 0.55 -18.73 -6.47
CA ASP A 145 0.46 -17.27 -6.33
C ASP A 145 -0.49 -16.86 -5.19
N ARG A 146 -1.56 -17.64 -5.00
CA ARG A 146 -2.61 -17.39 -4.00
C ARG A 146 -2.09 -17.35 -2.57
N LEU A 147 -1.06 -18.15 -2.28
CA LEU A 147 -0.51 -18.30 -0.93
C LEU A 147 0.91 -17.77 -0.81
N ALA A 148 1.71 -17.78 -1.88
CA ALA A 148 3.12 -17.38 -1.85
C ALA A 148 3.36 -15.92 -1.42
N ALA A 149 2.44 -15.01 -1.77
CA ALA A 149 2.44 -13.60 -1.35
C ALA A 149 1.63 -13.32 -0.07
N SER A 150 1.16 -14.35 0.64
CA SER A 150 0.35 -14.15 1.83
C SER A 150 1.16 -13.66 3.03
N HIS A 151 0.51 -12.84 3.86
CA HIS A 151 0.97 -12.53 5.20
C HIS A 151 0.46 -13.59 6.18
N VAL A 152 1.05 -13.65 7.37
CA VAL A 152 0.54 -14.43 8.49
C VAL A 152 -0.08 -13.48 9.50
N ARG A 153 -1.32 -13.75 9.92
CA ARG A 153 -1.97 -12.95 10.95
C ARG A 153 -2.71 -13.80 11.96
N GLN A 154 -2.85 -13.25 13.17
CA GLN A 154 -3.72 -13.80 14.19
C GLN A 154 -5.12 -13.19 14.06
N SER A 155 -6.14 -14.03 14.11
CA SER A 155 -7.53 -13.59 14.21
C SER A 155 -7.86 -13.10 15.63
N PRO A 156 -8.96 -12.33 15.81
CA PRO A 156 -9.41 -11.94 17.15
C PRO A 156 -9.74 -13.10 18.09
N THR A 157 -10.01 -14.30 17.56
CA THR A 157 -10.27 -15.53 18.34
C THR A 157 -8.99 -16.26 18.74
N GLY A 158 -7.82 -15.78 18.30
CA GLY A 158 -6.51 -16.36 18.62
C GLY A 158 -5.97 -17.32 17.55
N ASP A 159 -6.76 -17.69 16.56
CA ASP A 159 -6.37 -18.62 15.50
C ASP A 159 -5.44 -17.95 14.47
N TRP A 160 -4.46 -18.70 13.95
CA TRP A 160 -3.48 -18.22 12.96
C TRP A 160 -3.90 -18.54 11.53
N TYR A 161 -3.70 -17.60 10.62
CA TYR A 161 -4.02 -17.77 9.21
C TYR A 161 -2.91 -17.22 8.33
N ALA A 162 -2.71 -17.87 7.19
CA ALA A 162 -1.93 -17.34 6.08
C ALA A 162 -2.91 -16.73 5.06
N GLY A 163 -2.82 -15.43 4.87
CA GLY A 163 -3.74 -14.69 4.02
C GLY A 163 -3.46 -13.21 3.91
N ASN A 164 -4.00 -12.58 2.88
CA ASN A 164 -4.09 -11.12 2.82
C ASN A 164 -5.49 -10.66 3.30
N ALA A 165 -5.65 -9.36 3.59
CA ALA A 165 -6.91 -8.81 4.09
C ALA A 165 -8.12 -8.98 3.15
N VAL A 166 -7.90 -9.42 1.89
CA VAL A 166 -8.86 -9.20 0.81
C VAL A 166 -9.33 -10.50 0.14
N CYS A 167 -8.52 -11.55 0.02
CA CYS A 167 -8.86 -12.63 -0.92
C CYS A 167 -8.46 -14.07 -0.59
N ASN A 168 -7.57 -14.39 0.37
CA ASN A 168 -7.28 -15.80 0.68
C ASN A 168 -7.06 -16.00 2.18
N TRP A 169 -7.82 -16.92 2.79
CA TRP A 169 -7.64 -17.38 4.17
C TRP A 169 -7.27 -18.86 4.11
N SER A 170 -5.99 -19.18 4.28
CA SER A 170 -5.57 -20.56 4.54
C SER A 170 -5.38 -20.74 6.06
N GLY A 171 -5.89 -21.84 6.60
CA GLY A 171 -5.93 -22.12 8.04
C GLY A 171 -7.34 -22.51 8.53
N PRO A 172 -7.59 -22.50 9.84
CA PRO A 172 -6.66 -22.07 10.90
C PRO A 172 -5.46 -23.00 11.05
N TYR A 173 -4.30 -22.42 11.36
CA TYR A 173 -3.08 -23.13 11.72
C TYR A 173 -2.91 -23.15 13.25
N PRO A 174 -2.32 -24.22 13.82
CA PRO A 174 -2.03 -24.32 15.25
C PRO A 174 -1.11 -23.23 15.79
N SER A 175 -0.16 -22.72 14.98
CA SER A 175 0.78 -21.68 15.38
C SER A 175 1.16 -20.74 14.24
N ALA A 176 1.82 -19.63 14.57
CA ALA A 176 2.38 -18.71 13.60
C ALA A 176 3.46 -19.38 12.74
N GLU A 177 4.31 -20.22 13.34
CA GLU A 177 5.35 -20.95 12.61
C GLU A 177 4.77 -21.90 11.57
N GLU A 178 3.67 -22.59 11.89
CA GLU A 178 2.98 -23.47 10.95
C GLU A 178 2.34 -22.70 9.78
N ALA A 179 1.74 -21.53 10.07
CA ALA A 179 1.23 -20.65 9.02
C ALA A 179 2.37 -20.12 8.12
N VAL A 180 3.50 -19.72 8.71
CA VAL A 180 4.70 -19.31 7.96
C VAL A 180 5.25 -20.44 7.11
N ALA A 181 5.28 -21.68 7.64
CA ALA A 181 5.74 -22.85 6.91
C ALA A 181 4.87 -23.13 5.67
N ALA A 182 3.55 -22.96 5.78
CA ALA A 182 2.65 -23.11 4.64
C ALA A 182 2.92 -22.08 3.53
N VAL A 183 3.15 -20.80 3.89
CA VAL A 183 3.54 -19.77 2.91
C VAL A 183 4.89 -20.10 2.28
N ARG A 184 5.86 -20.57 3.06
CA ARG A 184 7.18 -20.98 2.54
C ARG A 184 7.08 -22.16 1.57
N ALA A 185 6.23 -23.15 1.87
CA ALA A 185 5.98 -24.26 0.96
C ALA A 185 5.39 -23.77 -0.37
N ALA A 186 4.40 -22.86 -0.32
CA ALA A 186 3.84 -22.25 -1.52
C ALA A 186 4.89 -21.44 -2.32
N ARG A 187 5.85 -20.79 -1.65
CA ARG A 187 6.95 -20.11 -2.33
C ARG A 187 7.91 -21.08 -3.04
N VAL A 188 8.20 -22.23 -2.44
CA VAL A 188 8.97 -23.28 -3.13
C VAL A 188 8.20 -23.78 -4.35
N GLU A 189 6.91 -24.10 -4.19
CA GLU A 189 6.04 -24.52 -5.30
C GLU A 189 5.96 -23.46 -6.41
N LEU A 190 5.88 -22.18 -6.06
CA LEU A 190 5.90 -21.08 -7.03
C LEU A 190 7.21 -21.06 -7.83
N ALA A 191 8.36 -21.25 -7.18
CA ALA A 191 9.64 -21.29 -7.88
C ALA A 191 9.73 -22.47 -8.86
N ASP A 192 9.23 -23.65 -8.46
CA ASP A 192 9.15 -24.82 -9.33
C ASP A 192 8.21 -24.56 -10.53
N GLN A 193 7.03 -23.98 -10.28
CA GLN A 193 6.07 -23.62 -11.32
C GLN A 193 6.62 -22.57 -12.31
N LEU A 194 7.38 -21.59 -11.82
CA LEU A 194 8.09 -20.61 -12.66
C LEU A 194 9.16 -21.28 -13.51
N HIS A 195 9.92 -22.23 -12.95
CA HIS A 195 10.92 -22.99 -13.71
C HIS A 195 10.25 -23.82 -14.83
N GLU A 196 9.18 -24.56 -14.50
CA GLU A 196 8.41 -25.34 -15.46
C GLU A 196 7.77 -24.47 -16.56
N GLY A 197 7.37 -23.24 -16.22
CA GLY A 197 6.88 -22.23 -17.16
C GLY A 197 7.96 -21.55 -18.01
N GLY A 198 9.24 -21.88 -17.81
CA GLY A 198 10.37 -21.26 -18.53
C GLY A 198 10.70 -19.83 -18.07
N HIS A 199 10.32 -19.46 -16.85
CA HIS A 199 10.63 -18.18 -16.21
C HIS A 199 11.79 -18.30 -15.22
N ASP A 200 12.91 -18.84 -15.68
CA ASP A 200 14.11 -19.03 -14.86
C ASP A 200 14.63 -17.73 -14.24
N ASP A 201 14.49 -16.61 -14.95
CA ASP A 201 14.89 -15.29 -14.45
C ASP A 201 14.09 -14.88 -13.20
N LEU A 202 12.82 -15.27 -13.13
CA LEU A 202 11.95 -15.08 -11.97
C LEU A 202 12.23 -16.12 -10.89
N ALA A 203 12.28 -17.41 -11.24
CA ALA A 203 12.51 -18.51 -10.29
C ALA A 203 13.84 -18.34 -9.53
N ASN A 204 14.91 -17.93 -10.24
CA ASN A 204 16.24 -17.75 -9.65
C ASN A 204 16.32 -16.59 -8.65
N THR A 205 15.27 -15.77 -8.51
CA THR A 205 15.20 -14.74 -7.46
C THR A 205 14.78 -15.29 -6.11
N GLN A 206 14.34 -16.56 -6.03
CA GLN A 206 13.82 -17.20 -4.81
C GLN A 206 14.69 -17.04 -3.54
N PRO A 207 16.04 -17.13 -3.61
CA PRO A 207 16.88 -16.89 -2.43
C PRO A 207 16.82 -15.46 -1.88
N ARG A 208 16.36 -14.49 -2.67
CA ARG A 208 16.26 -13.06 -2.34
C ARG A 208 14.82 -12.61 -2.04
N TRP A 209 13.86 -13.53 -2.00
CA TRP A 209 12.48 -13.16 -1.71
C TRP A 209 12.31 -12.59 -0.31
N ASN A 210 11.54 -11.51 -0.20
CA ASN A 210 11.26 -10.84 1.08
C ASN A 210 10.73 -11.84 2.13
N PRO A 211 11.09 -11.73 3.42
CA PRO A 211 10.57 -12.63 4.46
C PRO A 211 9.04 -12.67 4.51
N VAL A 212 8.46 -13.77 5.00
CA VAL A 212 7.00 -13.88 5.21
C VAL A 212 6.59 -12.88 6.29
N PRO A 213 5.74 -11.87 5.99
CA PRO A 213 5.31 -10.90 6.98
C PRO A 213 4.42 -11.57 8.03
N VAL A 214 4.66 -11.28 9.31
CA VAL A 214 3.81 -11.74 10.42
C VAL A 214 3.22 -10.50 11.11
N GLU A 215 1.91 -10.33 10.99
CA GLU A 215 1.17 -9.27 11.68
C GLU A 215 1.12 -9.61 13.18
N GLN A 216 1.83 -8.82 13.98
CA GLN A 216 1.69 -8.88 15.42
C GLN A 216 0.45 -8.08 15.83
N THR A 217 -0.43 -8.70 16.61
CA THR A 217 -1.54 -7.98 17.25
C THR A 217 -0.93 -6.88 18.12
N ALA A 218 -1.19 -5.62 17.79
CA ALA A 218 -0.76 -4.51 18.63
C ALA A 218 -1.34 -4.73 20.03
N THR A 219 -0.49 -5.00 21.02
CA THR A 219 -0.88 -5.02 22.42
C THR A 219 -1.32 -3.61 22.78
N VAL A 220 -2.62 -3.41 22.97
CA VAL A 220 -3.21 -2.14 23.44
C VAL A 220 -2.89 -1.94 24.92
#